data_AF-A0A067PVF1-F1
#
_entry.id   AF-A0A067PVF1-F1
#
_cell.length_a   1.000
_cell.length_b   1.000
_cell.length_c   1.000
_cell.angle_alpha   90.00
_cell.angle_beta   90.00
_cell.angle_gamma   90.00
#
_symmetry.space_group_name_H-M   'P 1'
#
loop_
_entity.id
_entity.type
_entity.pdbx_description
1 polymer ?
#
loop_
_entity_poly.entity_id
_entity_poly.type
_entity_poly.pdbx_seq_one_letter_code
_entity_poly.pdbx_strand_id
1 'polypeptide(L)'
;MDSQVTLVDHPPAGSTVLVLDKDSMKNTHVSLGSSGMETEPLYTVSSNTSGDRTEVRSAYSDIPVAVITRGTILPDKISIRGGEKMKLSKWLITKGVSHFPITFAVDGKDYTWNINIVRQLTLYASEDLTTPLAWFVKSKKRVIDGTPTILPAYFVLKSDVDHIRDELVAAREDAGKA
;
A
#
# COMPACT_ATOMS: atom_id res chain seq x y z
N MET A 1 21.19 -15.46 31.50
CA MET A 1 21.26 -14.38 30.51
C MET A 1 20.52 -14.90 29.30
N ASP A 2 19.20 -14.76 29.31
CA ASP A 2 18.33 -15.34 28.30
C ASP A 2 18.12 -14.29 27.21
N SER A 3 18.80 -14.48 26.08
CA SER A 3 18.56 -13.70 24.86
C SER A 3 17.16 -13.99 24.37
N GLN A 4 16.29 -13.01 24.49
CA GLN A 4 14.93 -13.04 23.99
C GLN A 4 14.95 -13.00 22.46
N VAL A 5 14.67 -14.15 21.84
CA VAL A 5 14.41 -14.26 20.41
C VAL A 5 13.07 -13.58 20.14
N THR A 6 13.09 -12.35 19.64
CA THR A 6 11.90 -11.71 19.09
C THR A 6 11.50 -12.46 17.81
N LEU A 7 10.47 -13.31 17.91
CA LEU A 7 9.73 -13.86 16.78
C LEU A 7 8.92 -12.73 16.11
N VAL A 8 9.64 -11.82 15.47
CA VAL A 8 9.12 -11.08 14.33
C VAL A 8 9.09 -12.14 13.22
N ASP A 9 7.94 -12.43 12.62
CA ASP A 9 7.96 -13.18 11.36
C ASP A 9 8.78 -12.32 10.40
N HIS A 10 10.04 -12.69 10.20
CA HIS A 10 10.91 -11.94 9.32
C HIS A 10 10.30 -12.10 7.93
N PRO A 11 10.12 -10.99 7.19
CA PRO A 11 9.84 -11.08 5.77
C PRO A 11 10.86 -12.04 5.14
N PRO A 12 10.48 -12.86 4.15
CA PRO A 12 11.44 -13.68 3.45
C PRO A 12 12.60 -12.81 2.95
N ALA A 13 13.82 -13.35 3.00
CA ALA A 13 15.01 -12.62 2.55
C ALA A 13 14.79 -12.05 1.13
N GLY A 14 15.07 -10.77 0.94
CA GLY A 14 14.79 -10.05 -0.31
C GLY A 14 13.44 -9.32 -0.35
N SER A 15 12.70 -9.27 0.75
CA SER A 15 11.46 -8.46 0.83
C SER A 15 11.69 -7.05 1.38
N THR A 16 11.03 -6.08 0.75
CA THR A 16 10.89 -4.71 1.25
C THR A 16 9.70 -4.64 2.20
N VAL A 17 9.89 -4.06 3.38
CA VAL A 17 8.79 -3.77 4.32
C VAL A 17 8.49 -2.29 4.32
N LEU A 18 7.24 -1.94 4.07
CA LEU A 18 6.75 -0.57 4.18
C LEU A 18 5.84 -0.47 5.41
N VAL A 19 6.32 0.19 6.46
CA VAL A 19 5.60 0.37 7.72
C VAL A 19 4.75 1.62 7.62
N LEU A 20 3.51 1.52 8.07
CA LEU A 20 2.57 2.64 8.13
C LEU A 20 2.46 3.15 9.55
N ASP A 21 2.32 4.47 9.70
CA ASP A 21 2.01 5.08 11.00
C ASP A 21 0.63 4.69 11.53
N LYS A 22 -0.30 4.37 10.62
CA LYS A 22 -1.67 3.91 10.94
C LYS A 22 -2.27 3.07 9.81
N ASP A 23 -3.27 2.25 10.12
CA ASP A 23 -3.91 1.34 9.16
C ASP A 23 -4.58 2.06 7.96
N SER A 24 -4.99 3.31 8.15
CA SER A 24 -5.60 4.12 7.10
C SER A 24 -4.55 4.80 6.22
N MET A 25 -4.76 4.78 4.91
CA MET A 25 -3.92 5.51 3.95
C MET A 25 -4.17 7.02 3.92
N LYS A 26 -5.22 7.53 4.57
CA LYS A 26 -5.50 8.97 4.59
C LYS A 26 -4.59 9.69 5.58
N ASN A 27 -3.89 10.74 5.16
CA ASN A 27 -3.03 11.55 6.04
C ASN A 27 -2.05 10.68 6.83
N THR A 28 -1.30 9.83 6.13
CA THR A 28 -0.39 8.84 6.72
C THR A 28 1.01 8.97 6.14
N HIS A 29 2.00 8.50 6.89
CA HIS A 29 3.34 8.29 6.39
C HIS A 29 3.62 6.79 6.24
N VAL A 30 4.50 6.50 5.30
CA VAL A 30 4.97 5.15 5.03
C VAL A 30 6.48 5.18 5.04
N SER A 31 7.10 4.42 5.96
CA SER A 31 8.55 4.35 6.12
C SER A 31 9.07 2.96 5.76
N LEU A 32 10.37 2.86 5.47
CA LEU A 32 11.00 1.56 5.26
C LEU A 32 11.17 0.86 6.62
N GLY A 33 10.66 -0.36 6.76
CA GLY A 33 10.84 -1.16 7.96
C GLY A 33 12.31 -1.53 8.16
N SER A 34 12.98 -0.81 9.05
CA SER A 34 14.35 -1.07 9.48
C SER A 34 14.34 -1.45 10.96
N SER A 35 15.14 -2.43 11.38
CA SER A 35 15.19 -2.87 12.78
C SER A 35 15.70 -1.74 13.68
N GLY A 36 14.79 -1.02 14.33
CA GLY A 36 15.08 -0.25 15.55
C GLY A 36 15.56 1.20 15.39
N MET A 37 15.41 1.85 14.23
CA MET A 37 15.62 3.31 14.10
C MET A 37 14.37 4.01 13.58
N GLU A 38 14.14 5.24 14.05
CA GLU A 38 13.19 6.16 13.43
C GLU A 38 13.61 6.39 11.98
N THR A 39 12.87 5.79 11.06
CA THR A 39 13.10 5.93 9.63
C THR A 39 12.27 7.08 9.08
N GLU A 40 12.94 8.02 8.42
CA GLU A 40 12.30 9.07 7.65
C GLU A 40 11.21 8.51 6.72
N PRO A 41 10.10 9.23 6.54
CA PRO A 41 8.98 8.76 5.74
C PRO A 41 9.38 8.67 4.27
N LEU A 42 9.33 7.47 3.72
CA LEU A 42 9.57 7.23 2.30
C LEU A 42 8.43 7.77 1.44
N TYR A 43 7.19 7.64 1.93
CA TYR A 43 6.02 8.24 1.30
C TYR A 43 5.21 9.04 2.30
N THR A 44 4.63 10.12 1.82
CA THR A 44 3.61 10.89 2.52
C THR A 44 2.33 10.88 1.71
N VAL A 45 1.23 10.46 2.33
CA VAL A 45 -0.10 10.50 1.74
C VAL A 45 -0.88 11.60 2.43
N SER A 46 -1.25 12.64 1.69
CA SER A 46 -1.99 13.80 2.20
C SER A 46 -3.34 13.94 1.49
N SER A 47 -4.41 14.05 2.26
CA SER A 47 -5.75 14.35 1.78
C SER A 47 -6.19 15.72 2.27
N ASN A 48 -6.85 16.50 1.40
CA ASN A 48 -7.42 17.78 1.81
C ASN A 48 -8.63 17.61 2.76
N THR A 49 -9.08 18.71 3.34
CA THR A 49 -10.19 18.72 4.33
C THR A 49 -11.50 18.17 3.76
N SER A 50 -11.80 18.42 2.49
CA SER A 50 -13.00 17.88 1.82
C SER A 50 -12.86 16.39 1.47
N GLY A 51 -11.65 15.83 1.53
CA GLY A 51 -11.36 14.45 1.16
C GLY A 51 -11.53 14.15 -0.34
N ASP A 52 -11.71 15.19 -1.16
CA ASP A 52 -11.84 15.08 -2.61
C ASP A 52 -10.49 15.04 -3.33
N ARG A 53 -9.39 15.34 -2.64
CA ARG A 53 -8.06 15.31 -3.22
C ARG A 53 -7.10 14.60 -2.28
N THR A 54 -6.47 13.54 -2.79
CA THR A 54 -5.39 12.81 -2.11
C THR A 54 -4.15 12.87 -2.98
N GLU A 55 -3.00 13.21 -2.39
CA GLU A 55 -1.69 13.16 -3.01
C GLU A 55 -0.82 12.11 -2.32
N VAL A 56 -0.11 11.32 -3.10
CA VAL A 56 0.96 10.43 -2.65
C VAL A 56 2.28 11.04 -3.14
N ARG A 57 3.16 11.42 -2.21
CA ARG A 57 4.48 11.98 -2.52
C ARG A 57 5.56 11.03 -2.02
N SER A 58 6.61 10.87 -2.83
CA SER A 58 7.83 10.15 -2.45
C SER A 58 8.84 11.13 -1.87
N ALA A 59 9.64 10.71 -0.89
CA ALA A 59 10.73 11.51 -0.35
C ALA A 59 11.80 11.86 -1.40
N TYR A 60 11.87 11.10 -2.49
CA TYR A 60 12.88 11.25 -3.54
C TYR A 60 12.41 12.07 -4.76
N SER A 61 11.16 12.55 -4.76
CA SER A 61 10.59 13.24 -5.93
C SER A 61 9.72 14.42 -5.52
N ASP A 62 9.97 15.58 -6.11
CA ASP A 62 9.09 16.75 -5.97
C ASP A 62 7.74 16.55 -6.66
N ILE A 63 7.72 15.72 -7.72
CA ILE A 63 6.52 15.36 -8.45
C ILE A 63 5.76 14.28 -7.66
N PRO A 64 4.47 14.49 -7.35
CA PRO A 64 3.67 13.46 -6.69
C PRO A 64 3.66 12.16 -7.50
N VAL A 65 3.82 11.03 -6.80
CA VAL A 65 3.67 9.69 -7.35
C VAL A 65 2.25 9.50 -7.89
N ALA A 66 1.26 9.95 -7.13
CA ALA A 66 -0.13 9.94 -7.56
C ALA A 66 -0.90 11.12 -7.01
N VAL A 67 -1.83 11.65 -7.82
CA VAL A 67 -2.84 12.62 -7.38
C VAL A 67 -4.20 12.08 -7.75
N ILE A 68 -5.00 11.73 -6.74
CA ILE A 68 -6.38 11.26 -6.89
C ILE A 68 -7.30 12.45 -6.63
N THR A 69 -8.23 12.70 -7.55
CA THR A 69 -9.29 13.70 -7.41
C THR A 69 -10.64 13.00 -7.52
N ARG A 70 -11.47 13.14 -6.48
CA ARG A 70 -12.81 12.59 -6.41
C ARG A 70 -13.82 13.62 -6.84
N GLY A 71 -14.71 13.24 -7.74
CA GLY A 71 -15.80 14.10 -8.17
C GLY A 71 -17.11 13.69 -7.51
N THR A 72 -17.89 14.67 -7.08
CA THR A 72 -19.25 14.41 -6.56
C THR A 72 -20.23 14.12 -7.71
N ILE A 73 -20.03 14.80 -8.84
CA ILE A 73 -20.85 14.68 -10.06
C ILE A 73 -20.01 14.10 -11.22
N LEU A 74 -18.73 14.48 -11.30
CA LEU A 74 -17.82 14.02 -12.34
C LEU A 74 -17.13 12.71 -11.91
N PRO A 75 -16.69 11.88 -12.86
CA PRO A 75 -15.92 10.68 -12.54
C PRO A 75 -14.62 11.02 -11.81
N ASP A 76 -14.23 10.13 -10.90
CA ASP A 76 -12.94 10.16 -10.22
C ASP A 76 -11.79 10.12 -11.22
N LYS A 77 -10.73 10.86 -10.92
CA LYS A 77 -9.53 10.98 -11.77
C LYS A 77 -8.27 10.68 -10.98
N ILE A 78 -7.26 10.22 -11.71
CA ILE A 78 -5.91 10.06 -11.19
C ILE A 78 -4.88 10.61 -12.18
N SER A 79 -3.82 11.20 -11.67
CA SER A 79 -2.56 11.45 -12.39
C SER A 79 -1.46 10.66 -11.71
N ILE A 80 -0.63 9.97 -12.48
CA ILE A 80 0.53 9.21 -12.01
C ILE A 80 1.80 9.95 -12.44
N ARG A 81 2.72 10.18 -11.50
CA ARG A 81 4.02 10.85 -11.73
C ARG A 81 3.91 12.16 -12.53
N GLY A 82 2.87 12.95 -12.27
CA GLY A 82 2.60 14.22 -12.98
C GLY A 82 2.10 14.07 -14.42
N GLY A 83 1.83 12.85 -14.89
CA GLY A 83 1.27 12.57 -16.20
C GLY A 83 -0.18 13.05 -16.37
N GLU A 84 -0.74 12.81 -17.56
CA GLU A 84 -2.11 13.22 -17.88
C GLU A 84 -3.13 12.63 -16.90
N LYS A 85 -4.15 13.44 -16.56
CA LYS A 85 -5.25 12.98 -15.73
C LYS A 85 -6.11 11.99 -16.51
N MET A 86 -6.23 10.77 -16.00
CA MET A 86 -7.13 9.75 -16.54
C MET A 86 -8.26 9.42 -15.56
N LYS A 87 -9.34 8.82 -16.06
CA LYS A 87 -10.40 8.29 -15.18
C LYS A 87 -9.80 7.23 -14.26
N LEU A 88 -10.13 7.28 -12.97
CA LEU A 88 -9.65 6.29 -12.00
C LEU A 88 -10.05 4.88 -12.42
N SER A 89 -11.29 4.69 -12.90
CA SER A 89 -11.79 3.41 -13.42
C SER A 89 -11.09 2.91 -14.70
N LYS A 90 -10.34 3.77 -15.39
CA LYS A 90 -9.48 3.36 -16.52
C LYS A 90 -8.14 2.83 -16.01
N TRP A 91 -7.69 3.28 -14.85
CA TRP A 91 -6.42 2.86 -14.25
C TRP A 91 -6.60 1.66 -13.31
N LEU A 92 -7.58 1.74 -12.41
CA LEU A 92 -8.00 0.66 -11.52
C LEU A 92 -9.31 0.06 -12.02
N ILE A 93 -9.21 -1.17 -12.50
CA ILE A 93 -10.33 -1.92 -13.03
C ILE A 93 -10.91 -2.77 -11.90
N THR A 94 -12.10 -2.44 -11.43
CA THR A 94 -12.89 -3.26 -10.52
C THR A 94 -13.87 -4.13 -11.29
N LYS A 95 -14.11 -5.36 -10.82
CA LYS A 95 -15.12 -6.26 -11.43
C LYS A 95 -16.45 -6.15 -10.67
N GLY A 96 -17.44 -5.52 -11.31
CA GLY A 96 -18.81 -5.46 -10.82
C GLY A 96 -19.02 -4.46 -9.68
N VAL A 97 -19.96 -4.77 -8.77
CA VAL A 97 -20.26 -3.97 -7.56
C VAL A 97 -19.32 -4.26 -6.39
N SER A 98 -18.44 -5.26 -6.53
CA SER A 98 -17.43 -5.57 -5.52
C SER A 98 -16.22 -4.67 -5.67
N HIS A 99 -15.66 -4.24 -4.54
CA HIS A 99 -14.41 -3.48 -4.51
C HIS A 99 -13.20 -4.34 -4.87
N PHE A 100 -13.32 -5.68 -4.81
CA PHE A 100 -12.25 -6.61 -5.18
C PHE A 100 -12.76 -7.73 -6.09
N PRO A 101 -11.93 -8.25 -7.00
CA PRO A 101 -10.53 -7.86 -7.24
C PRO A 101 -10.39 -6.49 -7.94
N ILE A 102 -9.25 -5.82 -7.71
CA ILE A 102 -8.84 -4.58 -8.40
C ILE A 102 -7.63 -4.90 -9.26
N THR A 103 -7.70 -4.62 -10.55
CA THR A 103 -6.61 -4.84 -11.50
C THR A 103 -6.05 -3.51 -11.99
N PHE A 104 -4.74 -3.42 -12.17
CA PHE A 104 -4.05 -2.28 -12.79
C PHE A 104 -2.85 -2.76 -13.60
N ALA A 105 -2.49 -1.98 -14.61
CA ALA A 105 -1.38 -2.29 -15.50
C ALA A 105 -0.17 -1.39 -15.20
N VAL A 106 1.02 -1.99 -15.11
CA VAL A 106 2.31 -1.27 -15.01
C VAL A 106 3.30 -1.96 -15.95
N ASP A 107 3.98 -1.19 -16.79
CA ASP A 107 4.97 -1.69 -17.76
C ASP A 107 4.49 -2.88 -18.62
N GLY A 108 3.22 -2.83 -19.04
CA GLY A 108 2.59 -3.86 -19.86
C GLY A 108 2.23 -5.16 -19.12
N LYS A 109 2.40 -5.19 -17.80
CA LYS A 109 1.98 -6.31 -16.94
C LYS A 109 0.78 -5.92 -16.10
N ASP A 110 -0.16 -6.84 -15.99
CA ASP A 110 -1.34 -6.67 -15.15
C ASP A 110 -1.11 -7.26 -13.77
N TYR A 111 -1.45 -6.49 -12.75
CA TYR A 111 -1.41 -6.89 -11.36
C TYR A 111 -2.80 -6.80 -10.76
N THR A 112 -3.10 -7.73 -9.84
CA THR A 112 -4.42 -7.81 -9.21
C THR A 112 -4.28 -7.78 -7.69
N TRP A 113 -4.85 -6.76 -7.07
CA TRP A 113 -5.17 -6.75 -5.65
C TRP A 113 -6.42 -7.60 -5.41
N ASN A 114 -6.31 -8.54 -4.48
CA ASN A 114 -7.43 -9.40 -4.08
C ASN A 114 -7.43 -9.64 -2.57
N ILE A 115 -8.57 -10.05 -2.04
CA ILE A 115 -8.69 -10.51 -0.66
C ILE A 115 -8.56 -12.03 -0.67
N ASN A 116 -7.52 -12.55 -0.01
CA ASN A 116 -7.33 -14.00 0.11
C ASN A 116 -8.27 -14.63 1.16
N ILE A 117 -8.21 -15.95 1.31
CA ILE A 117 -9.08 -16.71 2.22
C ILE A 117 -8.97 -16.29 3.70
N VAL A 118 -7.83 -15.72 4.10
CA VAL A 118 -7.60 -15.20 5.46
C VAL A 118 -7.94 -13.71 5.61
N ARG A 119 -8.70 -13.15 4.66
CA ARG A 119 -9.12 -11.74 4.62
C ARG A 119 -7.94 -10.75 4.55
N GLN A 120 -6.83 -11.17 3.97
CA GLN A 120 -5.66 -10.33 3.76
C GLN A 120 -5.71 -9.73 2.35
N LEU A 121 -5.41 -8.44 2.26
CA LEU A 121 -5.21 -7.77 0.99
C LEU A 121 -3.86 -8.17 0.41
N THR A 122 -3.88 -8.81 -0.75
CA THR A 122 -2.71 -9.45 -1.36
C THR A 122 -2.66 -9.13 -2.85
N LEU A 123 -1.47 -8.82 -3.32
CA LEU A 123 -1.16 -8.55 -4.72
C LEU A 123 -0.69 -9.82 -5.41
N TYR A 124 -1.17 -10.03 -6.62
CA TYR A 124 -0.78 -11.12 -7.51
C TYR A 124 -0.45 -10.58 -8.89
N ALA A 125 0.35 -11.32 -9.66
CA ALA A 125 0.34 -11.15 -11.10
C ALA A 125 -1.01 -11.64 -11.62
N SER A 126 -1.63 -10.95 -12.57
CA SER A 126 -2.96 -11.36 -13.07
C SER A 126 -2.94 -12.74 -13.75
N GLU A 127 -1.78 -13.17 -14.25
CA GLU A 127 -1.54 -14.51 -14.82
C GLU A 127 -1.30 -15.61 -13.77
N ASP A 128 -0.95 -15.25 -12.52
CA ASP A 128 -0.73 -16.17 -11.41
C ASP A 128 -1.32 -15.62 -10.10
N LEU A 129 -2.56 -16.03 -9.81
CA LEU A 129 -3.27 -15.67 -8.58
C LEU A 129 -2.94 -16.57 -7.38
N THR A 130 -1.96 -17.48 -7.51
CA THR A 130 -1.55 -18.40 -6.44
C THR A 130 -0.27 -17.93 -5.74
N THR A 131 0.59 -17.21 -6.45
CA THR A 131 1.86 -16.70 -5.91
C THR A 131 1.72 -15.23 -5.49
N PRO A 132 1.65 -14.92 -4.19
CA PRO A 132 1.55 -13.54 -3.73
C PRO A 132 2.86 -12.77 -4.01
N LEU A 133 2.74 -11.55 -4.49
CA LEU A 133 3.86 -10.63 -4.78
C LEU A 133 4.01 -9.55 -3.71
N ALA A 134 2.91 -9.14 -3.10
CA ALA A 134 2.90 -8.24 -1.96
C ALA A 134 1.67 -8.51 -1.09
N TRP A 135 1.70 -8.14 0.18
CA TRP A 135 0.53 -8.27 1.05
C TRP A 135 0.52 -7.25 2.19
N PHE A 136 -0.68 -6.92 2.63
CA PHE A 136 -0.90 -6.05 3.78
C PHE A 136 -0.98 -6.86 5.07
N VAL A 137 -0.44 -6.33 6.15
CA VAL A 137 -0.68 -6.82 7.51
C VAL A 137 -1.26 -5.68 8.32
N LYS A 138 -2.47 -5.89 8.86
CA LYS A 138 -3.15 -4.93 9.74
C LYS A 138 -2.40 -4.77 11.06
N SER A 139 -2.55 -3.62 11.71
CA SER A 139 -1.99 -3.44 13.05
C SER A 139 -2.62 -4.43 14.02
N LYS A 140 -1.83 -4.85 15.02
CA LYS A 140 -2.29 -5.79 16.04
C LYS A 140 -1.75 -5.39 17.40
N LYS A 141 -2.62 -5.49 18.41
CA LYS A 141 -2.21 -5.36 19.80
C LYS A 141 -1.55 -6.65 20.25
N ARG A 142 -0.38 -6.56 20.87
CA ARG A 142 0.30 -7.67 21.53
C ARG A 142 0.75 -7.23 22.92
N VAL A 143 0.99 -8.20 23.79
CA VAL A 143 1.71 -7.96 25.04
C VAL A 143 3.14 -8.41 24.79
N ILE A 144 4.08 -7.47 24.87
CA ILE A 144 5.52 -7.72 24.75
C ILE A 144 6.10 -7.34 26.11
N ASP A 145 6.72 -8.29 26.80
CA ASP A 145 7.31 -8.09 28.13
C ASP A 145 6.34 -7.48 29.15
N GLY A 146 5.12 -8.01 29.18
CA GLY A 146 4.05 -7.52 30.06
C GLY A 146 3.44 -6.18 29.65
N THR A 147 3.95 -5.53 28.59
CA THR A 147 3.50 -4.21 28.14
C THR A 147 2.59 -4.33 26.91
N PRO A 148 1.35 -3.81 26.96
CA PRO A 148 0.51 -3.68 25.77
C PRO A 148 1.18 -2.80 24.72
N THR A 149 1.55 -3.41 23.61
CA THR A 149 2.26 -2.78 22.49
C THR A 149 1.42 -2.91 21.23
N ILE A 150 1.30 -1.82 20.46
CA ILE A 150 0.68 -1.82 19.14
C ILE A 150 1.77 -2.08 18.12
N LEU A 151 1.66 -3.19 17.40
CA LEU A 151 2.49 -3.41 16.21
C LEU A 151 1.83 -2.66 15.04
N PRO A 152 2.55 -1.76 14.35
CA PRO A 152 1.98 -0.98 13.26
C PRO A 152 1.58 -1.87 12.09
N ALA A 153 0.70 -1.35 11.23
CA ALA A 153 0.38 -2.01 9.98
C ALA A 153 1.56 -1.89 9.01
N TYR A 154 1.75 -2.88 8.14
CA TYR A 154 2.84 -2.87 7.17
C TYR A 154 2.49 -3.59 5.88
N PHE A 155 3.17 -3.21 4.79
CA PHE A 155 3.20 -3.96 3.53
C PHE A 155 4.50 -4.73 3.43
N VAL A 156 4.40 -5.97 2.97
CA VAL A 156 5.54 -6.74 2.53
C VAL A 156 5.50 -6.80 1.02
N LEU A 157 6.59 -6.43 0.36
CA LEU A 157 6.78 -6.54 -1.08
C LEU A 157 7.90 -7.56 -1.32
N LYS A 158 7.72 -8.46 -2.28
CA LYS A 158 8.84 -9.24 -2.81
C LYS A 158 9.74 -8.34 -3.67
N SER A 159 11.02 -8.68 -3.75
CA SER A 159 12.00 -8.02 -4.64
C SER A 159 11.48 -7.83 -6.05
N ASP A 160 10.74 -8.81 -6.55
CA ASP A 160 10.25 -8.89 -7.93
C ASP A 160 9.28 -7.75 -8.29
N VAL A 161 8.62 -7.15 -7.30
CA VAL A 161 7.70 -6.01 -7.48
C VAL A 161 8.18 -4.73 -6.83
N ASP A 162 9.40 -4.72 -6.32
CA ASP A 162 9.96 -3.54 -5.66
C ASP A 162 10.19 -2.38 -6.64
N HIS A 163 10.43 -2.69 -7.92
CA HIS A 163 10.60 -1.71 -8.98
C HIS A 163 9.31 -0.92 -9.31
N ILE A 164 8.13 -1.45 -8.98
CA ILE A 164 6.82 -0.78 -9.16
C ILE A 164 6.22 -0.28 -7.83
N ARG A 165 7.05 -0.14 -6.79
CA ARG A 165 6.63 0.19 -5.42
C ARG A 165 5.74 1.43 -5.35
N ASP A 166 6.06 2.47 -6.12
CA ASP A 166 5.31 3.72 -6.17
C ASP A 166 3.86 3.49 -6.66
N GLU A 167 3.72 2.73 -7.75
CA GLU A 167 2.43 2.35 -8.32
C GLU A 167 1.62 1.49 -7.34
N LEU A 168 2.29 0.60 -6.60
CA LEU A 168 1.64 -0.22 -5.56
C LEU A 168 1.08 0.63 -4.42
N VAL A 169 1.86 1.60 -3.92
CA VAL A 169 1.43 2.51 -2.86
C VAL A 169 0.25 3.35 -3.33
N ALA A 170 0.28 3.85 -4.57
CA ALA A 170 -0.82 4.59 -5.18
C ALA A 170 -2.09 3.73 -5.34
N ALA A 171 -1.97 2.51 -5.85
CA ALA A 171 -3.11 1.63 -6.11
C ALA A 171 -3.79 1.20 -4.81
N ARG A 172 -3.00 1.04 -3.74
CA ARG A 172 -3.49 0.62 -2.43
C ARG A 172 -4.29 1.69 -1.70
N GLU A 173 -4.03 2.98 -1.90
CA GLU A 173 -4.88 4.03 -1.34
C GLU A 173 -6.33 3.87 -1.80
N ASP A 174 -6.57 3.58 -3.08
CA ASP A 174 -7.94 3.35 -3.54
C ASP A 174 -8.53 2.02 -3.04
N ALA A 175 -7.70 0.97 -2.97
CA ALA A 175 -8.11 -0.35 -2.48
C ALA A 175 -8.52 -0.37 -0.99
N GLY A 176 -8.00 0.54 -0.17
CA GLY A 176 -8.21 0.56 1.28
C GLY A 176 -9.59 1.03 1.76
N LYS A 177 -10.53 1.34 0.86
CA LYS A 177 -11.88 1.83 1.20
C LYS A 177 -12.97 0.74 1.30
N ALA A 178 -12.62 -0.55 1.13
CA ALA A 178 -13.55 -1.69 1.20
C ALA A 178 -13.67 -2.33 2.59
#